data_AF-A0A1Q9EXM7-F1
#
_entry.id   AF-A0A1Q9EXM7-F1
#
_cell.length_a   1.000
_cell.length_b   1.000
_cell.length_c   1.000
_cell.angle_alpha   90.00
_cell.angle_beta   90.00
_cell.angle_gamma   90.00
#
_symmetry.space_group_name_H-M   'P 1'
#
loop_
_entity.id
_entity.type
_entity.pdbx_description
1 polymer ?
#
loop_
_entity_poly.entity_id
_entity_poly.type
_entity_poly.pdbx_seq_one_letter_code
_entity_poly.pdbx_strand_id
1 'polypeptide(L)'
;MRDPLSKIGLDERPDFLLAADVIYASAKEALGRQLLDTLLKLSKPDTVIIISNVRRFREGQAKGEGRFFALCDSCYERAALAPGELHPDFRRAGVGSCEIHLLRLRSNAVPAAPVSPKRRRAVSKGTKVKRMRCAAAPPKELVAPSTGTDGRLEKVKTRERPASRSVPKSSKQRRTSQRGKVKKIPDRDVAAIIKSAQQSVQAVRKEAAEMREGIEDDLKTWAVNECKPLDGKCTGFERRIRDAERKHYEAEAYAHKKEQQEVSACHVKALEILKHHQKVKEMTTEDLVKAVAGDGETVTKAKLEHVERNEPDAKVSESCMPKGRYFDFLDDEKEGFLTQEHLLTVVRTLKKVTKETTITDTAEVSEETQTLSKLEVGDLLELLSEPSEHGDLLRARCRAMKDGTRGWVSVKSNNAMGPVFLQDGGRIWRVQKETLLTKGFDIGTTADEDRKLRPNELVGLREWMQKDEKSGLMRMKCKTKNDGKVGWVTAVGNTGTDHLSQRTLDFSRGVLDAALISNARPPRTGKCGLGPARPLTASEGLRMRRS
;
A
#
# COMPACT_ATOMS: atom_id res chain seq x y z
N MET A 1 -27.41 -20.04 2.38
CA MET A 1 -26.32 -19.58 1.49
C MET A 1 -26.21 -20.60 0.37
N ARG A 2 -26.06 -20.17 -0.90
CA ARG A 2 -25.77 -21.09 -2.03
C ARG A 2 -24.48 -21.88 -1.73
N ASP A 3 -24.42 -23.12 -2.20
CA ASP A 3 -23.28 -24.02 -2.02
C ASP A 3 -21.97 -23.35 -2.52
N PRO A 4 -20.93 -23.21 -1.68
CA PRO A 4 -19.67 -22.59 -2.08
C PRO A 4 -19.01 -23.25 -3.30
N LEU A 5 -19.21 -24.56 -3.54
CA LEU A 5 -18.66 -25.27 -4.71
C LEU A 5 -19.18 -24.69 -6.03
N SER A 6 -20.50 -24.50 -6.13
CA SER A 6 -21.15 -23.93 -7.32
C SER A 6 -20.69 -22.50 -7.65
N LYS A 7 -20.20 -21.74 -6.66
CA LYS A 7 -19.69 -20.37 -6.88
C LYS A 7 -18.26 -20.34 -7.41
N ILE A 8 -17.46 -21.34 -7.08
CA ILE A 8 -16.06 -21.43 -7.49
C ILE A 8 -15.90 -22.29 -8.75
N GLY A 9 -17.01 -22.80 -9.30
CA GLY A 9 -17.01 -23.58 -10.55
C GLY A 9 -16.33 -24.94 -10.40
N LEU A 10 -16.32 -25.51 -9.19
CA LEU A 10 -15.77 -26.83 -8.94
C LEU A 10 -16.90 -27.84 -8.75
N ASP A 11 -16.80 -28.95 -9.47
CA ASP A 11 -17.73 -30.08 -9.35
C ASP A 11 -17.37 -30.99 -8.16
N GLU A 12 -16.09 -30.99 -7.76
CA GLU A 12 -15.58 -31.76 -6.62
C GLU A 12 -14.89 -30.88 -5.57
N ARG A 13 -14.81 -31.40 -4.33
CA ARG A 13 -14.07 -30.72 -3.26
C ARG A 13 -12.56 -30.85 -3.51
N PRO A 14 -11.78 -29.77 -3.31
CA PRO A 14 -10.36 -29.74 -3.63
C PRO A 14 -9.50 -30.59 -2.68
N ASP A 15 -8.36 -31.06 -3.20
CA ASP A 15 -7.32 -31.75 -2.41
C ASP A 15 -6.56 -30.78 -1.50
N PHE A 16 -6.36 -29.54 -1.97
CA PHE A 16 -5.68 -28.48 -1.22
C PHE A 16 -6.56 -27.25 -1.10
N LEU A 17 -6.65 -26.70 0.11
CA LEU A 17 -7.28 -25.42 0.35
C LEU A 17 -6.28 -24.46 0.98
N LEU A 18 -5.92 -23.41 0.25
CA LEU A 18 -4.95 -22.40 0.68
C LEU A 18 -5.67 -21.14 1.14
N ALA A 19 -5.33 -20.63 2.32
CA ALA A 19 -5.86 -19.37 2.82
C ALA A 19 -4.75 -18.54 3.46
N ALA A 20 -4.55 -17.31 2.97
CA ALA A 20 -3.50 -16.41 3.45
C ALA A 20 -4.10 -15.14 4.06
N ASP A 21 -3.68 -14.82 5.28
CA ASP A 21 -4.09 -13.64 6.07
C ASP A 21 -5.62 -13.48 6.21
N VAL A 22 -6.38 -14.58 6.24
CA VAL A 22 -7.86 -14.56 6.30
C VAL A 22 -8.42 -14.44 7.72
N ILE A 23 -7.58 -14.62 8.75
CA ILE A 23 -7.97 -14.59 10.16
C ILE A 23 -7.54 -13.27 10.78
N TYR A 24 -8.50 -12.38 10.97
CA TYR A 24 -8.26 -11.08 11.61
C TYR A 24 -8.70 -11.09 13.07
N ALA A 25 -7.84 -10.64 13.97
CA ALA A 25 -8.15 -10.42 15.39
C ALA A 25 -9.32 -9.44 15.65
N SER A 26 -9.58 -8.52 14.71
CA SER A 26 -10.71 -7.59 14.75
C SER A 26 -12.00 -8.18 14.18
N ALA A 27 -11.94 -9.38 13.57
CA ALA A 27 -13.12 -10.04 13.04
C ALA A 27 -14.08 -10.38 14.17
N LYS A 28 -15.36 -10.04 13.98
CA LYS A 28 -16.42 -10.46 14.89
C LYS A 28 -16.47 -11.99 14.88
N GLU A 29 -16.77 -12.62 16.01
CA GLU A 29 -16.88 -14.08 16.15
C GLU A 29 -17.75 -14.72 15.05
N ALA A 30 -18.79 -14.02 14.60
CA ALA A 30 -19.64 -14.43 13.48
C ALA A 30 -18.88 -14.65 12.15
N LEU A 31 -17.87 -13.81 11.85
CA LEU A 31 -17.03 -13.97 10.65
C LEU A 31 -16.13 -15.20 10.75
N GLY A 32 -15.56 -15.46 11.93
CA GLY A 32 -14.79 -16.69 12.18
C GLY A 32 -15.63 -17.95 11.99
N ARG A 33 -16.88 -17.93 12.46
CA ARG A 33 -17.84 -19.03 12.25
C ARG A 33 -18.24 -19.20 10.79
N GLN A 34 -18.44 -18.11 10.04
CA GLN A 34 -18.73 -18.17 8.61
C GLN A 34 -17.56 -18.74 7.81
N LEU A 35 -16.32 -18.37 8.18
CA LEU A 35 -15.13 -18.95 7.58
C LEU A 35 -15.04 -20.45 7.88
N LEU A 36 -15.24 -20.85 9.14
CA LEU A 36 -15.26 -22.27 9.52
C LEU A 36 -16.33 -23.08 8.77
N ASP A 37 -17.55 -22.55 8.64
CA ASP A 37 -18.64 -23.17 7.87
C ASP A 37 -18.28 -23.33 6.38
N THR A 38 -17.57 -22.35 5.81
CA THR A 38 -17.08 -22.42 4.43
C THR A 38 -15.99 -23.48 4.28
N LEU A 39 -15.05 -23.57 5.23
CA LEU A 39 -14.01 -24.60 5.25
C LEU A 39 -14.62 -26.00 5.33
N LEU A 40 -15.60 -26.21 6.21
CA LEU A 40 -16.27 -27.49 6.38
C LEU A 40 -17.01 -27.96 5.11
N LYS A 41 -17.62 -27.02 4.39
CA LYS A 41 -18.32 -27.32 3.13
C LYS A 41 -17.35 -27.65 1.99
N LEU A 42 -16.14 -27.09 2.03
CA LEU A 42 -15.11 -27.29 1.01
C LEU A 42 -14.13 -28.42 1.35
N SER A 43 -14.07 -28.91 2.58
CA SER A 43 -13.11 -29.94 2.99
C SER A 43 -13.69 -31.35 3.01
N LYS A 44 -12.94 -32.34 2.50
CA LYS A 44 -13.10 -33.78 2.77
C LYS A 44 -12.02 -34.23 3.79
N PRO A 45 -12.09 -35.45 4.35
CA PRO A 45 -11.03 -36.00 5.21
C PRO A 45 -9.63 -35.98 4.59
N ASP A 46 -9.54 -36.07 3.26
CA ASP A 46 -8.26 -36.03 2.52
C ASP A 46 -7.85 -34.64 2.05
N THR A 47 -8.71 -33.63 2.24
CA THR A 47 -8.36 -32.24 1.93
C THR A 47 -7.36 -31.73 2.97
N VAL A 48 -6.20 -31.27 2.49
CA VAL A 48 -5.21 -30.56 3.31
C VAL A 48 -5.48 -29.06 3.23
N ILE A 49 -5.80 -28.46 4.38
CA ILE A 49 -6.03 -27.03 4.47
C ILE A 49 -4.76 -26.36 5.01
N ILE A 50 -4.22 -25.38 4.29
CA ILE A 50 -3.05 -24.62 4.68
C ILE A 50 -3.47 -23.18 4.92
N ILE A 51 -3.37 -22.74 6.18
CA ILE A 51 -3.69 -21.38 6.57
C ILE A 51 -2.41 -20.67 6.99
N SER A 52 -1.96 -19.69 6.19
CA SER A 52 -0.89 -18.78 6.56
C SER A 52 -1.48 -17.50 7.15
N ASN A 53 -0.88 -16.98 8.22
CA ASN A 53 -1.35 -15.75 8.83
C ASN A 53 -0.21 -14.98 9.49
N VAL A 54 -0.37 -13.66 9.59
CA VAL A 54 0.55 -12.83 10.37
C VAL A 54 0.10 -12.83 11.82
N ARG A 55 1.00 -13.18 12.75
CA ARG A 55 0.73 -13.14 14.18
C ARG A 55 0.63 -11.70 14.67
N ARG A 56 -0.58 -11.18 14.91
CA ARG A 56 -0.75 -9.78 15.35
C ARG A 56 -0.76 -9.62 16.87
N PHE A 57 -0.95 -10.73 17.61
CA PHE A 57 -1.04 -10.72 19.07
C PHE A 57 -0.09 -11.73 19.72
N ARG A 58 0.34 -11.44 20.95
CA ARG A 58 1.05 -12.42 21.80
C ARG A 58 0.13 -13.60 22.13
N GLU A 59 0.71 -14.78 22.33
CA GLU A 59 -0.05 -15.99 22.72
C GLU A 59 -0.90 -15.74 23.97
N GLY A 60 -2.10 -16.32 23.99
CA GLY A 60 -3.02 -16.22 25.13
C GLY A 60 -3.82 -14.91 25.25
N GLN A 61 -3.62 -13.93 24.36
CA GLN A 61 -4.46 -12.72 24.34
C GLN A 61 -5.88 -13.03 23.86
N ALA A 62 -6.88 -12.71 24.69
CA ALA A 62 -8.30 -12.98 24.42
C ALA A 62 -8.87 -12.29 23.15
N LYS A 63 -8.12 -11.42 22.48
CA LYS A 63 -8.53 -10.77 21.22
C LYS A 63 -7.74 -11.24 20.00
N GLY A 64 -6.87 -12.23 20.15
CA GLY A 64 -6.02 -12.74 19.07
C GLY A 64 -6.69 -13.78 18.18
N GLU A 65 -5.94 -14.20 17.17
CA GLU A 65 -6.27 -15.22 16.18
C GLU A 65 -6.57 -16.59 16.81
N GLY A 66 -6.05 -16.84 18.02
CA GLY A 66 -6.25 -18.08 18.78
C GLY A 66 -7.72 -18.44 19.05
N ARG A 67 -8.66 -17.47 19.03
CA ARG A 67 -10.10 -17.78 19.13
C ARG A 67 -10.63 -18.56 17.93
N PHE A 68 -10.15 -18.22 16.73
CA PHE A 68 -10.56 -18.93 15.52
C PHE A 68 -9.95 -20.33 15.51
N PHE A 69 -8.66 -20.46 15.83
CA PHE A 69 -8.02 -21.77 15.90
C PHE A 69 -8.63 -22.67 16.97
N ALA A 70 -9.03 -22.14 18.12
CA ALA A 70 -9.78 -22.90 19.13
C ALA A 70 -11.16 -23.39 18.62
N LEU A 71 -11.80 -22.66 17.71
CA LEU A 71 -13.03 -23.13 17.03
C LEU A 71 -12.72 -24.18 15.96
N CYS A 72 -11.56 -24.09 15.28
CA CYS A 72 -11.15 -25.10 14.32
C CYS A 72 -10.78 -26.42 15.00
N ASP A 73 -10.15 -26.38 16.18
CA ASP A 73 -9.67 -27.56 16.91
C ASP A 73 -10.80 -28.55 17.27
N SER A 74 -12.07 -28.11 17.29
CA SER A 74 -13.23 -28.98 17.51
C SER A 74 -13.62 -29.83 16.29
N CYS A 75 -13.23 -29.42 15.08
CA CYS A 75 -13.61 -30.10 13.83
C CYS A 75 -12.40 -30.60 13.03
N TYR A 76 -11.26 -29.95 13.20
CA TYR A 76 -10.02 -30.23 12.49
C TYR A 76 -8.94 -30.72 13.47
N GLU A 77 -8.10 -31.60 12.99
CA GLU A 77 -6.76 -31.81 13.52
C GLU A 77 -5.86 -30.72 12.96
N ARG A 78 -5.06 -30.08 13.80
CA ARG A 78 -4.24 -28.92 13.42
C ARG A 78 -2.79 -29.08 13.86
N ALA A 79 -1.88 -28.80 12.96
CA ALA A 79 -0.45 -28.69 13.23
C ALA A 79 0.06 -27.31 12.81
N ALA A 80 0.93 -26.70 13.61
CA ALA A 80 1.61 -25.46 13.24
C ALA A 80 3.01 -25.80 12.75
N LEU A 81 3.40 -25.22 11.60
CA LEU A 81 4.71 -25.44 11.01
C LEU A 81 5.79 -24.76 11.85
N ALA A 82 6.92 -25.45 12.06
CA ALA A 82 8.00 -24.88 12.87
C ALA A 82 8.66 -23.71 12.14
N PRO A 83 9.12 -22.65 12.84
CA PRO A 83 9.80 -21.52 12.17
C PRO A 83 11.02 -21.91 11.34
N GLY A 84 11.70 -23.02 11.67
CA GLY A 84 12.82 -23.55 10.90
C GLY A 84 12.42 -24.11 9.52
N GLU A 85 11.18 -24.55 9.37
CA GLU A 85 10.62 -25.09 8.12
C GLU A 85 10.11 -23.97 7.20
N LEU A 86 9.98 -22.74 7.71
CA LEU A 86 9.65 -21.57 6.89
C LEU A 86 10.84 -21.15 6.03
N HIS A 87 10.55 -20.48 4.91
CA HIS A 87 11.58 -19.84 4.09
C HIS A 87 12.41 -18.83 4.94
N PRO A 88 13.73 -18.70 4.73
CA PRO A 88 14.62 -17.88 5.56
C PRO A 88 14.09 -16.47 5.88
N ASP A 89 13.48 -15.81 4.91
CA ASP A 89 12.92 -14.46 5.04
C ASP A 89 11.76 -14.34 6.05
N PHE A 90 11.11 -15.46 6.38
CA PHE A 90 9.92 -15.49 7.23
C PHE A 90 10.14 -16.17 8.59
N ARG A 91 11.38 -16.52 8.94
CA ARG A 91 11.74 -17.18 10.22
C ARG A 91 11.74 -16.26 11.44
N ARG A 92 11.16 -15.07 11.33
CA ARG A 92 11.12 -14.09 12.42
C ARG A 92 10.19 -14.58 13.53
N ALA A 93 10.60 -14.45 14.79
CA ALA A 93 9.77 -14.77 15.95
C ALA A 93 8.99 -13.55 16.47
N GLY A 94 7.82 -13.79 17.07
CA GLY A 94 7.04 -12.78 17.80
C GLY A 94 5.98 -12.06 16.97
N VAL A 95 5.48 -10.91 17.45
CA VAL A 95 4.42 -10.16 16.77
C VAL A 95 4.90 -9.67 15.40
N GLY A 96 4.14 -9.97 14.36
CA GLY A 96 4.49 -9.73 12.96
C GLY A 96 5.15 -10.93 12.27
N SER A 97 5.34 -12.06 12.96
CA SER A 97 5.81 -13.31 12.34
C SER A 97 4.74 -13.93 11.44
N CYS A 98 5.20 -14.67 10.42
CA CYS A 98 4.34 -15.55 9.65
C CYS A 98 4.15 -16.87 10.43
N GLU A 99 2.91 -17.32 10.56
CA GLU A 99 2.58 -18.64 11.08
C GLU A 99 1.81 -19.42 10.01
N ILE A 100 2.20 -20.67 9.79
CA ILE A 100 1.50 -21.59 8.88
C ILE A 100 0.86 -22.69 9.72
N HIS A 101 -0.45 -22.86 9.58
CA HIS A 101 -1.24 -23.90 10.22
C HIS A 101 -1.76 -24.85 9.15
N LEU A 102 -1.49 -26.14 9.33
CA LEU A 102 -2.03 -27.23 8.54
C LEU A 102 -3.25 -27.79 9.27
N LEU A 103 -4.37 -27.97 8.57
CA LEU A 103 -5.59 -28.52 9.13
C LEU A 103 -6.07 -29.70 8.29
N ARG A 104 -6.50 -30.78 8.96
CA ARG A 104 -7.13 -31.95 8.35
C ARG A 104 -8.45 -32.25 9.06
N LEU A 105 -9.50 -32.54 8.31
CA LEU A 105 -10.82 -32.76 8.90
C LEU A 105 -10.82 -34.06 9.73
N ARG A 106 -11.32 -34.02 10.97
CA ARG A 106 -11.38 -35.21 11.82
C ARG A 106 -12.46 -36.16 11.30
N SER A 107 -12.16 -37.45 11.23
CA SER A 107 -13.05 -38.52 10.74
C SER A 107 -14.35 -38.67 11.54
N ASN A 108 -14.38 -38.21 12.80
CA ASN A 108 -15.53 -38.27 13.72
C ASN A 108 -16.19 -36.91 14.01
N ALA A 109 -16.08 -35.93 13.12
CA ALA A 109 -16.68 -34.61 13.32
C ALA A 109 -18.21 -34.65 13.22
N VAL A 110 -18.90 -34.92 14.33
CA VAL A 110 -20.34 -34.61 14.45
C VAL A 110 -20.47 -33.08 14.55
N PRO A 111 -21.27 -32.41 13.70
CA PRO A 111 -21.52 -30.99 13.86
C PRO A 111 -22.20 -30.75 15.21
N ALA A 112 -21.47 -30.19 16.16
CA ALA A 112 -21.99 -29.88 17.48
C ALA A 112 -23.22 -28.97 17.32
N ALA A 113 -24.37 -29.43 17.83
CA ALA A 113 -25.60 -28.65 17.87
C ALA A 113 -25.35 -27.27 18.50
N PRO A 114 -26.05 -26.22 18.06
CA PRO A 114 -25.85 -24.88 18.56
C PRO A 114 -26.10 -24.85 20.07
N VAL A 115 -25.04 -24.66 20.86
CA VAL A 115 -25.18 -24.39 22.28
C VAL A 115 -25.86 -23.03 22.43
N SER A 116 -27.16 -23.05 22.69
CA SER A 116 -27.93 -21.89 23.09
C SER A 116 -27.22 -21.20 24.26
N PRO A 117 -27.07 -19.86 24.24
CA PRO A 117 -26.37 -19.17 25.31
C PRO A 117 -27.13 -19.42 26.62
N LYS A 118 -26.49 -20.17 27.54
CA LYS A 118 -26.98 -20.30 28.92
C LYS A 118 -27.22 -18.88 29.44
N ARG A 119 -28.50 -18.57 29.69
CA ARG A 119 -28.95 -17.39 30.43
C ARG A 119 -28.05 -17.24 31.65
N ARG A 120 -27.11 -16.29 31.61
CA ARG A 120 -26.54 -15.78 32.84
C ARG A 120 -27.69 -15.17 33.61
N ARG A 121 -28.13 -15.85 34.68
CA ARG A 121 -29.03 -15.28 35.68
C ARG A 121 -28.50 -13.89 36.03
N ALA A 122 -29.34 -12.88 35.83
CA ALA A 122 -29.09 -11.55 36.33
C ALA A 122 -29.05 -11.65 37.86
N VAL A 123 -27.84 -11.66 38.42
CA VAL A 123 -27.67 -11.33 39.84
C VAL A 123 -27.73 -9.82 39.90
N SER A 124 -28.90 -9.31 40.29
CA SER A 124 -29.12 -7.96 40.74
C SER A 124 -28.15 -7.64 41.87
N LYS A 125 -27.07 -6.91 41.59
CA LYS A 125 -26.38 -6.18 42.65
C LYS A 125 -27.24 -4.97 42.99
N GLY A 126 -28.13 -5.18 43.96
CA GLY A 126 -28.87 -4.12 44.61
C GLY A 126 -27.91 -3.08 45.14
N THR A 127 -28.15 -1.84 44.75
CA THR A 127 -27.56 -0.63 45.32
C THR A 127 -27.93 -0.59 46.79
N LYS A 128 -27.04 -1.07 47.68
CA LYS A 128 -27.16 -0.84 49.12
C LYS A 128 -26.88 0.64 49.38
N VAL A 129 -27.96 1.38 49.59
CA VAL A 129 -27.95 2.68 50.26
C VAL A 129 -27.38 2.47 51.66
N LYS A 130 -26.13 2.89 51.89
CA LYS A 130 -25.62 3.12 53.24
C LYS A 130 -25.78 4.61 53.54
N ARG A 131 -26.85 4.93 54.26
CA ARG A 131 -26.90 6.15 55.09
C ARG A 131 -25.81 6.02 56.14
N MET A 132 -24.82 6.91 56.12
CA MET A 132 -24.13 7.31 57.34
C MET A 132 -24.28 8.81 57.50
N ARG A 133 -24.97 9.16 58.58
CA ARG A 133 -24.94 10.48 59.21
C ARG A 133 -23.50 10.82 59.58
N CYS A 134 -23.05 12.01 59.25
CA CYS A 134 -22.04 12.71 60.03
C CYS A 134 -22.61 14.07 60.42
N ALA A 135 -22.50 14.35 61.72
CA ALA A 135 -23.10 15.45 62.43
C ALA A 135 -22.49 16.80 62.05
N ALA A 136 -23.28 17.85 62.28
CA ALA A 136 -22.87 19.23 62.25
C ALA A 136 -21.87 19.55 63.38
N ALA A 137 -20.84 20.32 63.05
CA ALA A 137 -20.10 21.19 63.95
C ALA A 137 -19.62 22.43 63.15
N PRO A 138 -19.59 23.64 63.74
CA PRO A 138 -19.50 24.92 63.03
C PRO A 138 -18.08 25.25 62.51
N PRO A 139 -17.95 26.22 61.59
CA PRO A 139 -16.68 26.54 60.93
C PRO A 139 -15.73 27.31 61.85
N LYS A 140 -14.44 26.99 61.80
CA LYS A 140 -13.37 27.91 62.22
C LYS A 140 -12.94 28.72 61.00
N GLU A 141 -13.20 30.02 61.06
CA GLU A 141 -12.62 31.06 60.21
C GLU A 141 -11.09 30.91 60.13
N LEU A 142 -10.57 30.79 58.91
CA LEU A 142 -9.20 31.12 58.56
C LEU A 142 -9.21 31.73 57.14
N VAL A 143 -9.20 33.06 57.14
CA VAL A 143 -8.63 34.03 56.19
C VAL A 143 -8.66 33.67 54.68
N ALA A 144 -9.42 34.47 53.93
CA ALA A 144 -9.45 34.50 52.47
C ALA A 144 -8.07 34.79 51.85
N PRO A 145 -7.61 34.05 50.83
CA PRO A 145 -6.57 34.51 49.93
C PRO A 145 -7.16 35.25 48.71
N SER A 146 -6.36 36.18 48.22
CA SER A 146 -6.62 37.21 47.21
C SER A 146 -7.48 36.82 45.98
N THR A 147 -8.35 37.76 45.62
CA THR A 147 -9.29 37.78 44.48
C THR A 147 -8.66 37.59 43.09
N GLY A 148 -7.33 37.56 42.98
CA GLY A 148 -6.61 37.36 41.70
C GLY A 148 -6.44 35.90 41.27
N THR A 149 -6.38 34.96 42.22
CA THR A 149 -6.13 33.53 41.91
C THR A 149 -7.40 32.81 41.47
N ASP A 150 -8.55 33.16 42.06
CA ASP A 150 -9.86 32.59 41.74
C ASP A 150 -10.33 32.96 40.32
N GLY A 151 -10.07 34.21 39.89
CA GLY A 151 -10.34 34.67 38.53
C GLY A 151 -9.49 33.97 37.46
N ARG A 152 -8.29 33.50 37.80
CA ARG A 152 -7.42 32.71 36.90
C ARG A 152 -7.89 31.25 36.82
N LEU A 153 -8.38 30.70 37.94
CA LEU A 153 -8.94 29.35 38.02
C LEU A 153 -10.29 29.22 37.27
N GLU A 154 -11.15 30.24 37.35
CA GLU A 154 -12.38 30.37 36.56
C GLU A 154 -12.08 30.42 35.05
N LYS A 155 -11.04 31.17 34.63
CA LYS A 155 -10.59 31.24 33.23
C LYS A 155 -10.07 29.89 32.69
N VAL A 156 -9.38 29.11 33.51
CA VAL A 156 -8.88 27.78 33.12
C VAL A 156 -10.04 26.77 33.03
N LYS A 157 -10.97 26.77 33.98
CA LYS A 157 -12.16 25.91 33.97
C LYS A 157 -13.11 26.24 32.81
N THR A 158 -13.24 27.51 32.45
CA THR A 158 -14.04 27.95 31.29
C THR A 158 -13.40 27.60 29.95
N ARG A 159 -12.05 27.53 29.84
CA ARG A 159 -11.32 27.03 28.66
C ARG A 159 -11.22 25.49 28.57
N GLU A 160 -11.34 24.78 29.70
CA GLU A 160 -11.46 23.32 29.71
C GLU A 160 -12.73 22.83 29.00
N ARG A 161 -13.84 23.57 29.13
CA ARG A 161 -15.13 23.26 28.49
C ARG A 161 -15.06 23.16 26.96
N PRO A 162 -14.53 24.15 26.21
CA PRO A 162 -14.37 24.04 24.76
C PRO A 162 -13.35 22.98 24.35
N ALA A 163 -12.24 22.79 25.09
CA ALA A 163 -11.27 21.71 24.81
C ALA A 163 -11.89 20.31 24.95
N SER A 164 -12.74 20.09 25.96
CA SER A 164 -13.47 18.81 26.12
C SER A 164 -14.50 18.55 25.00
N ARG A 165 -14.96 19.62 24.34
CA ARG A 165 -15.98 19.62 23.29
C ARG A 165 -15.36 19.45 21.89
N SER A 166 -14.14 19.93 21.68
CA SER A 166 -13.37 19.76 20.43
C SER A 166 -12.68 18.40 20.31
N VAL A 167 -12.41 17.71 21.43
CA VAL A 167 -11.83 16.36 21.40
C VAL A 167 -12.90 15.31 21.06
N PRO A 168 -12.77 14.55 19.96
CA PRO A 168 -13.77 13.58 19.52
C PRO A 168 -14.04 12.54 20.61
N LYS A 169 -15.29 12.50 21.09
CA LYS A 169 -15.76 11.49 22.06
C LYS A 169 -15.63 10.10 21.45
N SER A 170 -15.11 9.13 22.20
CA SER A 170 -15.09 7.73 21.76
C SER A 170 -16.52 7.17 21.80
N SER A 171 -17.32 7.47 20.78
CA SER A 171 -18.65 6.89 20.64
C SER A 171 -18.53 5.43 20.23
N LYS A 172 -18.86 4.51 21.16
CA LYS A 172 -19.29 3.15 20.83
C LYS A 172 -20.67 3.24 20.18
N GLN A 173 -20.74 3.67 18.92
CA GLN A 173 -21.97 3.60 18.15
C GLN A 173 -21.81 2.52 17.09
N ARG A 174 -22.56 1.44 17.26
CA ARG A 174 -22.71 0.35 16.30
C ARG A 174 -23.19 0.95 14.98
N ARG A 175 -22.35 0.95 13.95
CA ARG A 175 -22.81 1.01 12.56
C ARG A 175 -22.88 -0.42 12.03
N THR A 176 -24.09 -0.92 11.93
CA THR A 176 -24.46 -2.07 11.12
C THR A 176 -24.41 -1.68 9.65
N SER A 177 -23.75 -2.52 8.86
CA SER A 177 -23.92 -2.79 7.42
C SER A 177 -24.67 -1.76 6.56
N GLN A 178 -23.92 -1.11 5.66
CA GLN A 178 -24.25 -1.08 4.23
C GLN A 178 -22.93 -1.01 3.46
N ARG A 179 -22.54 -2.17 2.90
CA ARG A 179 -21.48 -2.30 1.89
C ARG A 179 -22.12 -1.93 0.56
N GLY A 180 -21.69 -0.84 -0.04
CA GLY A 180 -22.16 -0.38 -1.34
C GLY A 180 -22.35 1.12 -1.32
N LYS A 181 -21.48 1.85 -2.03
CA LYS A 181 -21.31 3.31 -2.01
C LYS A 181 -20.57 3.80 -0.76
N VAL A 182 -19.29 4.12 -0.94
CA VAL A 182 -18.61 5.08 -0.06
C VAL A 182 -19.37 6.39 -0.25
N LYS A 183 -20.40 6.65 0.57
CA LYS A 183 -20.87 8.02 0.76
C LYS A 183 -19.66 8.78 1.27
N LYS A 184 -19.14 9.72 0.47
CA LYS A 184 -18.18 10.74 0.91
C LYS A 184 -18.62 11.16 2.32
N ILE A 185 -17.78 10.87 3.30
CA ILE A 185 -17.96 11.48 4.61
C ILE A 185 -17.90 12.98 4.31
N PRO A 186 -18.90 13.78 4.70
CA PRO A 186 -18.89 15.21 4.38
C PRO A 186 -17.57 15.81 4.86
N ASP A 187 -16.97 16.67 4.02
CA ASP A 187 -15.75 17.45 4.24
C ASP A 187 -15.84 18.28 5.53
N ARG A 188 -15.75 17.61 6.67
CA ARG A 188 -15.13 18.20 7.84
C ARG A 188 -13.71 17.73 7.79
N ASP A 189 -12.83 18.66 7.45
CA ASP A 189 -11.39 18.50 7.47
C ASP A 189 -10.99 17.95 8.86
N VAL A 190 -10.83 16.61 8.93
CA VAL A 190 -10.52 15.89 10.17
C VAL A 190 -9.13 16.31 10.65
N ALA A 191 -8.22 16.63 9.73
CA ALA A 191 -6.92 17.20 10.04
C ALA A 191 -7.08 18.57 10.73
N ALA A 192 -7.96 19.45 10.22
CA ALA A 192 -8.24 20.72 10.87
C ALA A 192 -8.81 20.57 12.30
N ILE A 193 -9.70 19.59 12.52
CA ILE A 193 -10.26 19.30 13.85
C ILE A 193 -9.18 18.78 14.79
N ILE A 194 -8.33 17.86 14.34
CA ILE A 194 -7.20 17.34 15.11
C ILE A 194 -6.25 18.49 15.49
N LYS A 195 -5.91 19.36 14.53
CA LYS A 195 -5.05 20.53 14.74
C LYS A 195 -5.65 21.51 15.75
N SER A 196 -6.95 21.80 15.65
CA SER A 196 -7.66 22.64 16.63
C SER A 196 -7.67 22.03 18.03
N ALA A 197 -7.84 20.71 18.14
CA ALA A 197 -7.79 20.00 19.42
C ALA A 197 -6.38 20.02 20.04
N GLN A 198 -5.33 19.87 19.22
CA GLN A 198 -3.93 20.01 19.66
C GLN A 198 -3.67 21.41 20.24
N GLN A 199 -4.07 22.47 19.52
CA GLN A 199 -3.91 23.86 19.95
C GLN A 199 -4.65 24.13 21.27
N SER A 200 -5.85 23.58 21.44
CA SER A 200 -6.64 23.71 22.67
C SER A 200 -5.95 23.08 23.88
N VAL A 201 -5.38 21.87 23.72
CA VAL A 201 -4.67 21.19 24.82
C VAL A 201 -3.33 21.86 25.14
N GLN A 202 -2.62 22.36 24.13
CA GLN A 202 -1.40 23.13 24.33
C GLN A 202 -1.65 24.45 25.07
N ALA A 203 -2.74 25.15 24.76
CA ALA A 203 -3.13 26.37 25.47
C ALA A 203 -3.41 26.09 26.96
N VAL A 204 -4.17 25.03 27.28
CA VAL A 204 -4.45 24.64 28.67
C VAL A 204 -3.18 24.24 29.42
N ARG A 205 -2.24 23.54 28.78
CA ARG A 205 -0.93 23.22 29.40
C ARG A 205 -0.10 24.48 29.65
N LYS A 206 -0.10 25.43 28.72
CA LYS A 206 0.61 26.70 28.88
C LYS A 206 0.06 27.47 30.08
N GLU A 207 -1.26 27.63 30.16
CA GLU A 207 -1.92 28.29 31.30
C GLU A 207 -1.66 27.56 32.63
N ALA A 208 -1.70 26.22 32.64
CA ALA A 208 -1.39 25.43 33.83
C ALA A 208 0.09 25.52 34.26
N ALA A 209 1.00 25.84 33.35
CA ALA A 209 2.41 26.11 33.65
C ALA A 209 2.60 27.53 34.19
N GLU A 210 1.97 28.53 33.56
CA GLU A 210 2.00 29.93 34.00
C GLU A 210 1.32 30.13 35.38
N MET A 211 0.40 29.24 35.77
CA MET A 211 -0.17 29.19 37.14
C MET A 211 0.78 28.58 38.16
N ARG A 212 1.94 28.04 37.78
CA ARG A 212 2.96 27.55 38.73
C ARG A 212 4.11 28.54 38.89
N GLU A 213 4.17 29.54 38.02
CA GLU A 213 5.18 30.60 38.03
C GLU A 213 4.64 31.83 38.77
N GLY A 214 5.49 32.49 39.56
CA GLY A 214 5.14 33.74 40.27
C GLY A 214 4.28 33.59 41.52
N ILE A 215 4.29 32.42 42.16
CA ILE A 215 3.55 32.14 43.40
C ILE A 215 4.50 32.09 44.60
N GLU A 216 4.08 32.67 45.72
CA GLU A 216 4.77 32.61 47.02
C GLU A 216 5.06 31.17 47.46
N ASP A 217 6.19 30.94 48.14
CA ASP A 217 6.69 29.58 48.45
C ASP A 217 5.67 28.71 49.20
N ASP A 218 4.87 29.30 50.08
CA ASP A 218 3.85 28.60 50.86
C ASP A 218 2.66 28.11 50.00
N LEU A 219 2.40 28.77 48.88
CA LEU A 219 1.28 28.49 47.98
C LEU A 219 1.68 27.60 46.78
N LYS A 220 2.98 27.37 46.55
CA LYS A 220 3.47 26.50 45.47
C LYS A 220 2.93 25.08 45.56
N THR A 221 2.85 24.51 46.76
CA THR A 221 2.33 23.15 46.98
C THR A 221 0.85 23.04 46.61
N TRP A 222 0.07 24.08 46.92
CA TRP A 222 -1.34 24.17 46.55
C TRP A 222 -1.51 24.29 45.03
N ALA A 223 -0.76 25.18 44.38
CA ALA A 223 -0.81 25.38 42.92
C ALA A 223 -0.44 24.11 42.13
N VAL A 224 0.58 23.37 42.60
CA VAL A 224 0.95 22.07 42.03
C VAL A 224 -0.19 21.06 42.18
N ASN A 225 -0.87 21.01 43.33
CA ASN A 225 -1.97 20.07 43.56
C ASN A 225 -3.22 20.39 42.73
N GLU A 226 -3.51 21.66 42.47
CA GLU A 226 -4.64 22.08 41.62
C GLU A 226 -4.36 21.87 40.12
N CYS A 227 -3.10 22.00 39.69
CA CYS A 227 -2.73 21.78 38.29
C CYS A 227 -2.53 20.29 37.93
N LYS A 228 -2.22 19.42 38.90
CA LYS A 228 -2.09 17.96 38.70
C LYS A 228 -3.30 17.29 38.01
N PRO A 229 -4.56 17.51 38.41
CA PRO A 229 -5.72 16.92 37.72
C PRO A 229 -5.89 17.45 36.30
N LEU A 230 -5.52 18.71 36.04
CA LEU A 230 -5.55 19.30 34.70
C LEU A 230 -4.49 18.65 33.79
N ASP A 231 -3.26 18.45 34.28
CA ASP A 231 -2.22 17.71 33.56
C ASP A 231 -2.64 16.28 33.21
N GLY A 232 -3.30 15.61 34.17
CA GLY A 232 -3.84 14.26 33.96
C GLY A 232 -4.88 14.23 32.84
N LYS A 233 -5.79 15.22 32.79
CA LYS A 233 -6.79 15.36 31.73
C LYS A 233 -6.13 15.70 30.39
N CYS A 234 -5.18 16.64 30.35
CA CYS A 234 -4.41 16.99 29.15
C CYS A 234 -3.68 15.79 28.57
N THR A 235 -3.02 14.99 29.42
CA THR A 235 -2.36 13.74 29.01
C THR A 235 -3.36 12.74 28.42
N GLY A 236 -4.57 12.64 29.01
CA GLY A 236 -5.66 11.83 28.47
C GLY A 236 -6.17 12.33 27.10
N PHE A 237 -6.28 13.65 26.92
CA PHE A 237 -6.67 14.25 25.64
C PHE A 237 -5.59 14.06 24.57
N GLU A 238 -4.32 14.26 24.88
CA GLU A 238 -3.20 14.01 23.97
C GLU A 238 -3.14 12.57 23.49
N ARG A 239 -3.42 11.61 24.37
CA ARG A 239 -3.53 10.20 23.97
C ARG A 239 -4.66 9.99 22.96
N ARG A 240 -5.82 10.60 23.18
CA ARG A 240 -6.98 10.51 22.27
C ARG A 240 -6.73 11.21 20.93
N ILE A 241 -6.04 12.35 20.95
CA ILE A 241 -5.61 13.08 19.76
C ILE A 241 -4.64 12.23 18.95
N ARG A 242 -3.60 11.65 19.57
CA ARG A 242 -2.67 10.72 18.91
C ARG A 242 -3.37 9.49 18.31
N ASP A 243 -4.35 8.94 19.02
CA ASP A 243 -5.16 7.83 18.51
C ASP A 243 -6.04 8.24 17.31
N ALA A 244 -6.50 9.50 17.26
CA ALA A 244 -7.26 10.05 16.15
C ALA A 244 -6.37 10.34 14.94
N GLU A 245 -5.18 10.93 15.15
CA GLU A 245 -4.14 11.14 14.13
C GLU A 245 -3.76 9.83 13.44
N ARG A 246 -3.44 8.79 14.22
CA ARG A 246 -3.08 7.49 13.66
C ARG A 246 -4.19 6.92 12.77
N LYS A 247 -5.45 6.98 13.23
CA LYS A 247 -6.60 6.49 12.45
C LYS A 247 -6.87 7.33 11.21
N HIS A 248 -6.68 8.64 11.29
CA HIS A 248 -6.83 9.53 10.16
C HIS A 248 -5.78 9.22 9.09
N TYR A 249 -4.51 9.09 9.49
CA TYR A 249 -3.43 8.66 8.62
C TYR A 249 -3.68 7.29 7.97
N GLU A 250 -4.09 6.29 8.75
CA GLU A 250 -4.46 4.97 8.22
C GLU A 250 -5.62 5.05 7.21
N ALA A 251 -6.61 5.90 7.46
CA ALA A 251 -7.75 6.10 6.58
C ALA A 251 -7.35 6.81 5.27
N GLU A 252 -6.49 7.82 5.33
CA GLU A 252 -5.97 8.52 4.16
C GLU A 252 -5.08 7.61 3.32
N ALA A 253 -4.17 6.87 3.94
CA ALA A 253 -3.33 5.90 3.25
C ALA A 253 -4.17 4.81 2.55
N TYR A 254 -5.23 4.33 3.22
CA TYR A 254 -6.17 3.39 2.61
C TYR A 254 -6.98 4.01 1.47
N ALA A 255 -7.47 5.23 1.63
CA ALA A 255 -8.22 5.95 0.60
C ALA A 255 -7.37 6.18 -0.65
N HIS A 256 -6.14 6.67 -0.47
CA HIS A 256 -5.18 6.89 -1.56
C HIS A 256 -4.81 5.57 -2.26
N LYS A 257 -4.54 4.50 -1.50
CA LYS A 257 -4.29 3.17 -2.08
C LYS A 257 -5.48 2.68 -2.91
N LYS A 258 -6.70 2.88 -2.42
CA LYS A 258 -7.91 2.47 -3.12
C LYS A 258 -8.16 3.30 -4.37
N GLU A 259 -7.95 4.61 -4.30
CA GLU A 259 -8.02 5.50 -5.46
C GLU A 259 -7.00 5.09 -6.53
N GLN A 260 -5.76 4.82 -6.16
CA GLN A 260 -4.75 4.32 -7.09
C GLN A 260 -5.15 2.99 -7.73
N GLN A 261 -5.76 2.07 -6.97
CA GLN A 261 -6.28 0.81 -7.50
C GLN A 261 -7.42 1.03 -8.49
N GLU A 262 -8.41 1.86 -8.15
CA GLU A 262 -9.54 2.21 -9.03
C GLU A 262 -9.03 2.85 -10.33
N VAL A 263 -8.08 3.78 -10.23
CA VAL A 263 -7.49 4.46 -11.37
C VAL A 263 -6.65 3.51 -12.24
N SER A 264 -5.88 2.61 -11.64
CA SER A 264 -5.14 1.58 -12.39
C SER A 264 -6.07 0.62 -13.15
N ALA A 265 -7.22 0.27 -12.57
CA ALA A 265 -8.22 -0.54 -13.25
C ALA A 265 -8.90 0.23 -14.40
N CYS A 266 -9.13 1.53 -14.21
CA CYS A 266 -9.59 2.41 -15.29
C CYS A 266 -8.58 2.49 -16.43
N HIS A 267 -7.28 2.55 -16.11
CA HIS A 267 -6.22 2.60 -17.11
C HIS A 267 -6.17 1.35 -18.00
N VAL A 268 -6.31 0.16 -17.43
CA VAL A 268 -6.37 -1.09 -18.20
C VAL A 268 -7.55 -1.05 -19.19
N LYS A 269 -8.73 -0.63 -18.73
CA LYS A 269 -9.93 -0.53 -19.57
C LYS A 269 -9.81 0.51 -20.68
N ALA A 270 -9.24 1.68 -20.38
CA ALA A 270 -9.01 2.71 -21.38
C ALA A 270 -8.04 2.22 -22.48
N LEU A 271 -7.00 1.47 -22.11
CA LEU A 271 -6.10 0.85 -23.07
C LEU A 271 -6.79 -0.24 -23.91
N GLU A 272 -7.72 -1.00 -23.33
CA GLU A 272 -8.53 -1.97 -24.10
C GLU A 272 -9.40 -1.27 -25.16
N ILE A 273 -10.00 -0.12 -24.84
CA ILE A 273 -10.77 0.70 -25.80
C ILE A 273 -9.86 1.18 -26.93
N LEU A 274 -8.71 1.77 -26.60
CA LEU A 274 -7.77 2.28 -27.61
C LEU A 274 -7.23 1.16 -28.50
N LYS A 275 -6.96 -0.03 -27.95
CA LYS A 275 -6.56 -1.21 -28.72
C LYS A 275 -7.67 -1.74 -29.61
N HIS A 276 -8.92 -1.67 -29.14
CA HIS A 276 -10.07 -2.03 -29.98
C HIS A 276 -10.19 -1.07 -31.17
N HIS A 277 -10.04 0.23 -30.94
CA HIS A 277 -10.00 1.24 -32.02
C HIS A 277 -8.90 0.95 -33.03
N GLN A 278 -7.71 0.62 -32.52
CA GLN A 278 -6.56 0.26 -33.34
C GLN A 278 -6.86 -0.94 -34.24
N LYS A 279 -7.56 -1.94 -33.70
CA LYS A 279 -7.93 -3.17 -34.41
C LYS A 279 -9.03 -2.94 -35.45
N VAL A 280 -10.08 -2.20 -35.12
CA VAL A 280 -11.21 -1.95 -36.03
C VAL A 280 -10.80 -1.11 -37.23
N LYS A 281 -9.88 -0.16 -37.03
CA LYS A 281 -9.42 0.76 -38.08
C LYS A 281 -8.08 0.39 -38.70
N GLU A 282 -7.50 -0.75 -38.31
CA GLU A 282 -6.21 -1.25 -38.82
C GLU A 282 -5.08 -0.20 -38.80
N MET A 283 -5.06 0.65 -37.77
CA MET A 283 -4.11 1.75 -37.67
C MET A 283 -2.86 1.36 -36.88
N THR A 284 -1.71 1.97 -37.18
CA THR A 284 -0.52 1.80 -36.34
C THR A 284 -0.66 2.57 -35.03
N THR A 285 0.17 2.24 -34.01
CA THR A 285 0.17 2.98 -32.74
C THR A 285 0.45 4.47 -32.94
N GLU A 286 1.29 4.80 -33.92
CA GLU A 286 1.64 6.19 -34.27
C GLU A 286 0.47 6.92 -34.93
N ASP A 287 -0.24 6.25 -35.83
CA ASP A 287 -1.41 6.81 -36.50
C ASP A 287 -2.58 6.98 -35.52
N LEU A 288 -2.73 6.08 -34.55
CA LEU A 288 -3.70 6.22 -33.46
C LEU A 288 -3.42 7.48 -32.64
N VAL A 289 -2.18 7.70 -32.24
CA VAL A 289 -1.83 8.90 -31.45
C VAL A 289 -2.03 10.17 -32.27
N LYS A 290 -1.68 10.15 -33.56
CA LYS A 290 -1.98 11.27 -34.47
C LYS A 290 -3.47 11.50 -34.63
N ALA A 291 -4.28 10.44 -34.78
CA ALA A 291 -5.73 10.55 -34.87
C ALA A 291 -6.36 11.12 -33.60
N VAL A 292 -5.83 10.76 -32.42
CA VAL A 292 -6.25 11.32 -31.12
C VAL A 292 -5.79 12.78 -30.96
N ALA A 293 -4.58 13.11 -31.41
CA ALA A 293 -4.00 14.44 -31.28
C ALA A 293 -4.54 15.45 -32.32
N GLY A 294 -5.03 14.97 -33.46
CA GLY A 294 -5.38 15.80 -34.62
C GLY A 294 -4.16 16.54 -35.17
N ASP A 295 -4.35 17.78 -35.63
CA ASP A 295 -3.29 18.62 -36.19
C ASP A 295 -2.32 19.20 -35.14
N GLY A 296 -2.48 18.84 -33.85
CA GLY A 296 -1.68 19.39 -32.75
C GLY A 296 -0.70 18.37 -32.16
N GLU A 297 0.39 18.88 -31.59
CA GLU A 297 1.42 18.07 -30.91
C GLU A 297 0.99 17.60 -29.50
N THR A 298 -0.16 18.08 -29.01
CA THR A 298 -0.68 17.79 -27.67
C THR A 298 -2.11 17.25 -27.68
N VAL A 299 -2.37 16.35 -26.74
CA VAL A 299 -3.66 15.70 -26.50
C VAL A 299 -4.29 16.30 -25.25
N THR A 300 -5.43 16.95 -25.40
CA THR A 300 -6.21 17.46 -24.28
C THR A 300 -7.27 16.46 -23.84
N LYS A 301 -7.81 16.66 -22.64
CA LYS A 301 -8.92 15.86 -22.09
C LYS A 301 -10.08 15.71 -23.07
N ALA A 302 -10.47 16.81 -23.71
CA ALA A 302 -11.58 16.83 -24.67
C ALA A 302 -11.30 15.97 -25.91
N LYS A 303 -10.06 15.97 -26.42
CA LYS A 303 -9.67 15.14 -27.58
C LYS A 303 -9.72 13.65 -27.25
N LEU A 304 -9.23 13.26 -26.07
CA LEU A 304 -9.27 11.88 -25.61
C LEU A 304 -10.72 11.39 -25.38
N GLU A 305 -11.56 12.22 -24.75
CA GLU A 305 -12.98 11.92 -24.54
C GLU A 305 -13.79 11.87 -25.86
N HIS A 306 -13.37 12.58 -26.90
CA HIS A 306 -14.02 12.54 -28.21
C HIS A 306 -13.85 11.18 -28.89
N VAL A 307 -12.66 10.59 -28.80
CA VAL A 307 -12.38 9.24 -29.31
C VAL A 307 -13.20 8.18 -28.56
N GLU A 308 -13.33 8.32 -27.23
CA GLU A 308 -14.17 7.42 -26.42
C GLU A 308 -15.67 7.52 -26.77
N ARG A 309 -16.16 8.69 -27.19
CA ARG A 309 -17.60 8.91 -27.48
C ARG A 309 -18.02 8.42 -28.86
N ASN A 310 -17.12 8.46 -29.83
CA ASN A 310 -17.47 8.16 -31.22
C ASN A 310 -17.42 6.66 -31.55
N GLU A 311 -17.02 5.79 -30.62
CA GLU A 311 -16.97 4.34 -30.85
C GLU A 311 -17.59 3.51 -29.71
N PRO A 312 -18.91 3.33 -29.72
CA PRO A 312 -19.65 2.60 -28.68
C PRO A 312 -19.58 1.06 -28.81
N ASP A 313 -18.98 0.50 -29.87
CA ASP A 313 -19.04 -0.95 -30.16
C ASP A 313 -18.09 -1.83 -29.34
N ALA A 314 -17.17 -1.21 -28.58
CA ALA A 314 -16.46 -1.96 -27.56
C ALA A 314 -17.49 -2.41 -26.50
N LYS A 315 -17.65 -3.72 -26.28
CA LYS A 315 -18.42 -4.32 -25.16
C LYS A 315 -17.85 -3.95 -23.77
N VAL A 316 -17.38 -2.73 -23.58
CA VAL A 316 -16.92 -2.19 -22.31
C VAL A 316 -18.16 -1.70 -21.59
N SER A 317 -18.61 -2.51 -20.62
CA SER A 317 -19.74 -2.17 -19.77
C SER A 317 -19.62 -0.72 -19.27
N GLU A 318 -20.66 0.07 -19.52
CA GLU A 318 -20.82 1.50 -19.31
C GLU A 318 -20.57 2.00 -17.86
N SER A 319 -20.18 1.11 -16.95
CA SER A 319 -20.23 1.32 -15.50
C SER A 319 -18.94 1.78 -14.81
N CYS A 320 -17.79 1.86 -15.50
CA CYS A 320 -16.50 1.92 -14.77
C CYS A 320 -15.63 3.17 -14.97
N MET A 321 -15.86 4.01 -15.98
CA MET A 321 -15.00 5.18 -16.21
C MET A 321 -15.72 6.43 -15.72
N PRO A 322 -15.38 7.00 -14.56
CA PRO A 322 -15.75 8.38 -14.27
C PRO A 322 -15.08 9.27 -15.32
N LYS A 323 -15.88 9.73 -16.29
CA LYS A 323 -15.49 10.63 -17.39
C LYS A 323 -14.53 11.68 -16.85
N GLY A 324 -13.30 11.66 -17.39
CA GLY A 324 -12.26 12.61 -17.06
C GLY A 324 -11.20 12.21 -16.03
N ARG A 325 -11.44 11.23 -15.13
CA ARG A 325 -10.39 10.83 -14.15
C ARG A 325 -9.20 10.09 -14.80
N TYR A 326 -9.42 9.48 -15.96
CA TYR A 326 -8.35 8.82 -16.70
C TYR A 326 -7.34 9.82 -17.24
N PHE A 327 -7.83 10.91 -17.85
CA PHE A 327 -6.96 12.00 -18.28
C PHE A 327 -6.23 12.61 -17.09
N ASP A 328 -6.92 12.91 -15.99
CA ASP A 328 -6.31 13.48 -14.77
C ASP A 328 -5.25 12.55 -14.15
N PHE A 329 -5.29 11.25 -14.44
CA PHE A 329 -4.24 10.30 -14.03
C PHE A 329 -3.03 10.30 -14.98
N LEU A 330 -3.28 10.43 -16.28
CA LEU A 330 -2.21 10.54 -17.27
C LEU A 330 -1.51 11.90 -17.19
N ASP A 331 -2.26 12.95 -16.88
CA ASP A 331 -1.84 14.33 -16.64
C ASP A 331 -1.50 14.53 -15.15
N ASP A 332 -0.52 13.76 -14.69
CA ASP A 332 -0.07 13.75 -13.31
C ASP A 332 0.64 15.04 -12.89
N GLU A 333 1.20 15.77 -13.85
CA GLU A 333 1.80 17.10 -13.66
C GLU A 333 0.75 18.22 -13.69
N LYS A 334 -0.52 17.91 -14.02
CA LYS A 334 -1.64 18.87 -14.11
C LYS A 334 -1.37 20.00 -15.11
N GLU A 335 -0.72 19.68 -16.22
CA GLU A 335 -0.44 20.60 -17.32
C GLU A 335 -1.70 20.89 -18.14
N GLY A 336 -2.72 20.04 -18.04
CA GLY A 336 -3.96 20.12 -18.82
C GLY A 336 -3.84 19.50 -20.22
N PHE A 337 -2.67 18.96 -20.57
CA PHE A 337 -2.39 18.31 -21.84
C PHE A 337 -1.41 17.13 -21.67
N LEU A 338 -1.38 16.23 -22.64
CA LEU A 338 -0.40 15.15 -22.77
C LEU A 338 0.37 15.34 -24.07
N THR A 339 1.68 15.19 -24.04
CA THR A 339 2.48 15.13 -25.27
C THR A 339 2.16 13.85 -26.04
N GLN A 340 2.32 13.88 -27.37
CA GLN A 340 2.16 12.68 -28.20
C GLN A 340 3.10 11.54 -27.73
N GLU A 341 4.33 11.86 -27.35
CA GLU A 341 5.29 10.87 -26.83
C GLU A 341 4.82 10.19 -25.55
N HIS A 342 4.26 10.95 -24.62
CA HIS A 342 3.72 10.39 -23.37
C HIS A 342 2.52 9.48 -23.65
N LEU A 343 1.62 9.90 -24.55
CA LEU A 343 0.49 9.06 -24.96
C LEU A 343 0.98 7.79 -25.69
N LEU A 344 1.99 7.89 -26.56
CA LEU A 344 2.62 6.75 -27.22
C LEU A 344 3.15 5.74 -26.19
N THR A 345 3.90 6.20 -25.18
CA THR A 345 4.42 5.32 -24.12
C THR A 345 3.30 4.64 -23.33
N VAL A 346 2.19 5.35 -23.10
CA VAL A 346 1.01 4.82 -22.41
C VAL A 346 0.33 3.73 -23.23
N VAL A 347 0.18 3.92 -24.54
CA VAL A 347 -0.52 2.99 -25.44
C VAL A 347 0.35 1.79 -25.85
N ARG A 348 1.66 1.99 -26.03
CA ARG A 348 2.61 0.95 -26.47
C ARG A 348 2.61 -0.27 -25.55
N THR A 349 2.41 -1.46 -26.13
CA THR A 349 2.57 -2.71 -25.39
C THR A 349 4.01 -3.15 -25.47
N LEU A 350 4.79 -2.89 -24.42
CA LEU A 350 6.19 -3.26 -24.35
C LEU A 350 6.36 -4.68 -23.79
N LYS A 351 7.18 -5.47 -24.47
CA LYS A 351 7.62 -6.80 -24.06
C LYS A 351 9.13 -6.77 -23.83
N LYS A 352 9.58 -7.49 -22.81
CA LYS A 352 10.99 -7.71 -22.49
C LYS A 352 11.40 -9.11 -22.92
N VAL A 353 12.56 -9.22 -23.55
CA VAL A 353 13.18 -10.49 -23.91
C VAL A 353 13.71 -11.16 -22.65
N THR A 354 13.20 -12.34 -22.34
CA THR A 354 13.60 -13.18 -21.19
C THR A 354 14.53 -14.30 -21.57
N LYS A 355 14.45 -14.75 -22.83
CA LYS A 355 15.36 -15.72 -23.44
C LYS A 355 15.76 -15.22 -24.81
N GLU A 356 17.02 -15.43 -25.17
CA GLU A 356 17.56 -15.03 -26.46
C GLU A 356 16.66 -15.55 -27.60
N THR A 357 16.41 -14.68 -28.57
CA THR A 357 15.54 -14.97 -29.70
C THR A 357 15.94 -14.08 -30.89
N THR A 358 15.30 -14.27 -32.03
CA THR A 358 15.62 -13.52 -33.26
C THR A 358 14.37 -12.90 -33.83
N ILE A 359 14.56 -11.75 -34.47
CA ILE A 359 13.56 -11.16 -35.36
C ILE A 359 13.74 -11.80 -36.72
N THR A 360 12.66 -12.35 -37.27
CA THR A 360 12.63 -12.89 -38.63
C THR A 360 11.69 -12.07 -39.51
N ASP A 361 11.87 -12.21 -40.82
CA ASP A 361 11.04 -11.56 -41.83
C ASP A 361 9.65 -12.21 -41.97
N THR A 362 9.58 -13.53 -41.86
CA THR A 362 8.35 -14.33 -42.03
C THR A 362 7.85 -14.90 -40.71
N ALA A 363 6.55 -15.24 -40.71
CA ALA A 363 5.83 -15.73 -39.53
C ALA A 363 6.17 -17.19 -39.22
N GLU A 364 6.35 -18.01 -40.25
CA GLU A 364 6.72 -19.42 -40.13
C GLU A 364 8.24 -19.55 -39.99
N VAL A 365 8.69 -20.54 -39.22
CA VAL A 365 10.12 -20.83 -39.06
C VAL A 365 10.45 -21.95 -40.04
N SER A 366 10.83 -21.57 -41.26
CA SER A 366 11.29 -22.49 -42.32
C SER A 366 12.78 -22.25 -42.63
N GLU A 367 13.40 -23.12 -43.42
CA GLU A 367 14.80 -22.96 -43.84
C GLU A 367 15.04 -21.68 -44.67
N GLU A 368 13.99 -21.13 -45.27
CA GLU A 368 14.02 -19.90 -46.09
C GLU A 368 13.90 -18.62 -45.26
N THR A 369 13.73 -18.73 -43.94
CA THR A 369 13.47 -17.58 -43.07
C THR A 369 14.73 -16.76 -42.81
N GLN A 370 14.72 -15.47 -43.16
CA GLN A 370 15.85 -14.59 -42.94
C GLN A 370 15.84 -14.03 -41.51
N THR A 371 16.97 -14.16 -40.81
CA THR A 371 17.17 -13.50 -39.52
C THR A 371 17.52 -12.04 -39.73
N LEU A 372 16.64 -11.13 -39.31
CA LEU A 372 16.80 -9.67 -39.43
C LEU A 372 17.65 -9.09 -38.30
N SER A 373 17.45 -9.57 -37.06
CA SER A 373 18.19 -9.07 -35.89
C SER A 373 18.19 -10.11 -34.77
N LYS A 374 19.28 -10.16 -33.99
CA LYS A 374 19.39 -11.00 -32.79
C LYS A 374 18.99 -10.19 -31.55
N LEU A 375 18.22 -10.81 -30.68
CA LEU A 375 17.68 -10.20 -29.47
C LEU A 375 18.27 -10.87 -28.23
N GLU A 376 18.81 -10.04 -27.35
CA GLU A 376 19.46 -10.46 -26.12
C GLU A 376 18.49 -10.35 -24.93
N VAL A 377 18.79 -11.09 -23.86
CA VAL A 377 18.00 -11.02 -22.63
C VAL A 377 18.04 -9.59 -22.08
N GLY A 378 16.87 -8.97 -21.95
CA GLY A 378 16.73 -7.58 -21.53
C GLY A 378 16.39 -6.59 -22.65
N ASP A 379 16.46 -7.00 -23.91
CA ASP A 379 15.99 -6.18 -25.02
C ASP A 379 14.48 -5.90 -24.89
N LEU A 380 14.07 -4.70 -25.27
CA LEU A 380 12.65 -4.31 -25.33
C LEU A 380 12.12 -4.29 -26.75
N LEU A 381 10.91 -4.82 -26.87
CA LEU A 381 10.14 -4.87 -28.08
C LEU A 381 8.80 -4.17 -27.87
N GLU A 382 8.37 -3.38 -28.84
CA GLU A 382 6.98 -2.97 -28.98
C GLU A 382 6.23 -4.06 -29.74
N LEU A 383 5.16 -4.58 -29.12
CA LEU A 383 4.26 -5.54 -29.74
C LEU A 383 3.34 -4.81 -30.73
N LEU A 384 3.43 -5.17 -32.01
CA LEU A 384 2.64 -4.56 -33.10
C LEU A 384 1.41 -5.39 -33.47
N SER A 385 1.44 -6.70 -33.25
CA SER A 385 0.31 -7.60 -33.49
C SER A 385 -0.02 -8.44 -32.26
N GLU A 386 -1.26 -8.93 -32.19
CA GLU A 386 -1.61 -9.96 -31.21
C GLU A 386 -0.80 -11.25 -31.50
N PRO A 387 -0.39 -12.01 -30.47
CA PRO A 387 0.28 -13.29 -30.68
C PRO A 387 -0.62 -14.29 -31.42
N SER A 388 -0.09 -14.90 -32.48
CA SER A 388 -0.74 -15.92 -33.30
C SER A 388 0.04 -17.23 -33.27
N GLU A 389 -0.67 -18.34 -33.45
CA GLU A 389 -0.08 -19.68 -33.47
C GLU A 389 0.59 -19.94 -34.81
N HIS A 390 1.85 -20.37 -34.77
CA HIS A 390 2.65 -20.75 -35.92
C HIS A 390 3.42 -22.03 -35.56
N GLY A 391 2.82 -23.18 -35.84
CA GLY A 391 3.31 -24.49 -35.39
C GLY A 391 3.32 -24.60 -33.87
N ASP A 392 4.46 -24.99 -33.29
CA ASP A 392 4.62 -25.17 -31.84
C ASP A 392 5.00 -23.87 -31.10
N LEU A 393 4.91 -22.72 -31.77
CA LEU A 393 5.28 -21.42 -31.23
C LEU A 393 4.12 -20.43 -31.37
N LEU A 394 3.93 -19.61 -30.34
CA LEU A 394 3.16 -18.38 -30.43
C LEU A 394 4.12 -17.27 -30.81
N ARG A 395 3.88 -16.65 -31.96
CA ARG A 395 4.73 -15.59 -32.51
C ARG A 395 3.92 -14.31 -32.65
N ALA A 396 4.61 -13.18 -32.65
CA ALA A 396 3.97 -11.88 -32.86
C ALA A 396 4.90 -10.96 -33.63
N ARG A 397 4.30 -10.03 -34.39
CA ARG A 397 5.04 -8.96 -35.04
C ARG A 397 5.45 -7.93 -33.99
N CYS A 398 6.73 -7.64 -33.94
CA CYS A 398 7.34 -6.75 -32.96
C CYS A 398 8.23 -5.71 -33.65
N ARG A 399 8.45 -4.57 -32.98
CA ARG A 399 9.49 -3.59 -33.29
C ARG A 399 10.50 -3.55 -32.15
N ALA A 400 11.77 -3.77 -32.43
CA ALA A 400 12.83 -3.60 -31.44
C ALA A 400 13.04 -2.12 -31.10
N MET A 401 13.13 -1.80 -29.81
CA MET A 401 13.29 -0.42 -29.34
C MET A 401 14.73 0.10 -29.49
N LYS A 402 15.72 -0.78 -29.68
CA LYS A 402 17.14 -0.42 -29.81
C LYS A 402 17.50 0.13 -31.19
N ASP A 403 16.98 -0.51 -32.23
CA ASP A 403 17.37 -0.30 -33.64
C ASP A 403 16.15 -0.03 -34.55
N GLY A 404 14.92 -0.17 -34.04
CA GLY A 404 13.70 0.01 -34.81
C GLY A 404 13.35 -1.17 -35.73
N THR A 405 14.13 -2.25 -35.71
CA THR A 405 13.94 -3.41 -36.60
C THR A 405 12.57 -4.04 -36.36
N ARG A 406 11.83 -4.29 -37.45
CA ARG A 406 10.47 -4.86 -37.40
C ARG A 406 10.46 -6.26 -38.00
N GLY A 407 9.75 -7.18 -37.35
CA GLY A 407 9.57 -8.54 -37.86
C GLY A 407 8.87 -9.45 -36.85
N TRP A 408 8.93 -10.75 -37.09
CA TRP A 408 8.29 -11.77 -36.27
C TRP A 408 9.23 -12.27 -35.17
N VAL A 409 8.69 -12.41 -33.96
CA VAL A 409 9.43 -12.90 -32.80
C VAL A 409 8.59 -13.93 -32.06
N SER A 410 9.25 -14.98 -31.56
CA SER A 410 8.63 -15.97 -30.68
C SER A 410 8.29 -15.34 -29.33
N VAL A 411 7.02 -15.41 -28.91
CA VAL A 411 6.56 -14.94 -27.61
C VAL A 411 6.72 -16.04 -26.56
N LYS A 412 6.12 -17.21 -26.84
CA LYS A 412 6.19 -18.41 -26.00
C LYS A 412 6.05 -19.66 -26.87
N SER A 413 6.53 -20.79 -26.38
CA SER A 413 6.17 -22.08 -26.99
C SER A 413 4.70 -22.42 -26.68
N ASN A 414 4.05 -23.14 -27.60
CA ASN A 414 2.69 -23.63 -27.46
C ASN A 414 2.58 -24.75 -26.40
N ASN A 415 3.69 -25.45 -26.15
CA ASN A 415 3.75 -26.46 -25.10
C ASN A 415 3.61 -25.82 -23.70
N ALA A 416 2.76 -26.39 -22.85
CA ALA A 416 2.46 -25.83 -21.52
C ALA A 416 3.68 -25.68 -20.59
N MET A 417 4.72 -26.51 -20.79
CA MET A 417 6.01 -26.43 -20.07
C MET A 417 7.13 -25.76 -20.89
N GLY A 418 6.79 -25.13 -22.02
CA GLY A 418 7.75 -24.56 -22.95
C GLY A 418 8.37 -23.23 -22.51
N PRO A 419 9.47 -22.81 -23.14
CA PRO A 419 10.12 -21.54 -22.84
C PRO A 419 9.22 -20.33 -23.17
N VAL A 420 9.25 -19.34 -22.28
CA VAL A 420 8.75 -17.98 -22.55
C VAL A 420 9.93 -17.12 -22.97
N PHE A 421 9.84 -16.55 -24.17
CA PHE A 421 10.87 -15.70 -24.77
C PHE A 421 10.59 -14.22 -24.52
N LEU A 422 9.31 -13.84 -24.48
CA LEU A 422 8.86 -12.47 -24.27
C LEU A 422 7.90 -12.39 -23.08
N GLN A 423 8.15 -11.45 -22.17
CA GLN A 423 7.31 -11.17 -21.00
C GLN A 423 6.85 -9.72 -20.98
N ASP A 424 5.68 -9.44 -20.40
CA ASP A 424 5.24 -8.05 -20.17
C ASP A 424 6.23 -7.30 -19.27
N GLY A 425 6.73 -6.15 -19.75
CA GLY A 425 7.80 -5.45 -19.04
C GLY A 425 8.24 -4.16 -19.73
N GLY A 426 9.32 -3.55 -19.20
CA GLY A 426 9.97 -2.40 -19.82
C GLY A 426 9.45 -1.02 -19.40
N ARG A 427 8.28 -0.95 -18.75
CA ARG A 427 7.73 0.32 -18.22
C ARG A 427 8.27 0.71 -16.84
N ILE A 428 8.74 -0.25 -16.05
CA ILE A 428 9.28 0.00 -14.71
C ILE A 428 10.76 -0.29 -14.72
N TRP A 429 11.54 0.65 -14.22
CA TRP A 429 12.98 0.58 -14.12
C TRP A 429 13.40 0.69 -12.67
N ARG A 430 14.50 0.03 -12.33
CA ARG A 430 15.14 0.06 -11.02
C ARG A 430 16.45 0.79 -11.14
N VAL A 431 16.66 1.74 -10.23
CA VAL A 431 17.93 2.44 -10.07
C VAL A 431 18.97 1.47 -9.55
N GLN A 432 20.05 1.29 -10.30
CA GLN A 432 21.18 0.43 -9.92
C GLN A 432 22.27 1.22 -9.22
N LYS A 433 22.55 2.43 -9.74
CA LYS A 433 23.54 3.36 -9.18
C LYS A 433 22.86 4.67 -8.85
N GLU A 434 23.32 5.33 -7.79
CA GLU A 434 22.82 6.65 -7.42
C GLU A 434 22.91 7.60 -8.63
N THR A 435 21.82 8.33 -8.88
CA THR A 435 21.68 9.19 -10.06
C THR A 435 20.77 10.37 -9.73
N LEU A 436 20.87 11.45 -10.51
CA LEU A 436 20.08 12.66 -10.32
C LEU A 436 18.83 12.61 -11.19
N LEU A 437 17.70 12.96 -10.59
CA LEU A 437 16.46 13.30 -11.26
C LEU A 437 16.42 14.82 -11.42
N THR A 438 16.63 15.27 -12.66
CA THR A 438 16.64 16.70 -13.03
C THR A 438 15.33 17.08 -13.70
N LYS A 439 14.89 18.34 -13.58
CA LYS A 439 13.68 18.80 -14.29
C LYS A 439 13.90 18.92 -15.80
N GLY A 440 15.08 19.40 -16.21
CA GLY A 440 15.45 19.59 -17.61
C GLY A 440 16.25 18.43 -18.22
N PHE A 441 16.24 18.34 -19.55
CA PHE A 441 17.02 17.35 -20.33
C PHE A 441 18.52 17.66 -20.36
N ASP A 442 18.92 18.93 -20.20
CA ASP A 442 20.33 19.32 -20.08
C ASP A 442 20.80 19.21 -18.63
N ILE A 443 21.97 18.61 -18.39
CA ILE A 443 22.65 18.72 -17.08
C ILE A 443 23.42 20.05 -17.06
N GLY A 444 23.05 20.96 -16.15
CA GLY A 444 23.90 22.12 -15.82
C GLY A 444 23.23 23.50 -15.74
N THR A 445 21.94 23.63 -16.07
CA THR A 445 21.28 24.95 -16.12
C THR A 445 20.60 25.40 -14.82
N THR A 446 20.17 24.48 -13.95
CA THR A 446 19.59 24.82 -12.62
C THR A 446 19.78 23.68 -11.62
N ALA A 447 20.84 23.71 -10.82
CA ALA A 447 21.14 22.67 -9.82
C ALA A 447 20.24 22.70 -8.57
N ASP A 448 19.39 23.72 -8.41
CA ASP A 448 18.71 24.02 -7.15
C ASP A 448 17.50 23.10 -6.82
N GLU A 449 17.05 22.26 -7.76
CA GLU A 449 15.87 21.40 -7.56
C GLU A 449 16.07 19.92 -7.92
N ASP A 450 17.32 19.50 -8.10
CA ASP A 450 17.64 18.12 -8.47
C ASP A 450 17.44 17.16 -7.29
N ARG A 451 16.72 16.06 -7.54
CA ARG A 451 16.49 15.02 -6.55
C ARG A 451 17.45 13.87 -6.78
N LYS A 452 18.15 13.44 -5.73
CA LYS A 452 18.96 12.20 -5.75
C LYS A 452 18.08 10.95 -5.65
N LEU A 453 18.22 10.06 -6.62
CA LEU A 453 17.60 8.74 -6.63
C LEU A 453 18.56 7.69 -6.08
N ARG A 454 18.08 6.88 -5.13
CA ARG A 454 18.92 5.87 -4.46
C ARG A 454 18.89 4.54 -5.21
N PRO A 455 19.93 3.71 -5.09
CA PRO A 455 19.88 2.33 -5.55
C PRO A 455 18.64 1.60 -5.03
N ASN A 456 18.06 0.77 -5.87
CA ASN A 456 16.78 0.05 -5.71
C ASN A 456 15.50 0.91 -5.71
N GLU A 457 15.60 2.22 -5.92
CA GLU A 457 14.42 3.05 -6.17
C GLU A 457 13.78 2.69 -7.53
N LEU A 458 12.45 2.77 -7.60
CA LEU A 458 11.69 2.40 -8.79
C LEU A 458 11.18 3.64 -9.52
N VAL A 459 11.35 3.64 -10.84
CA VAL A 459 10.88 4.70 -11.73
C VAL A 459 10.03 4.13 -12.85
N GLY A 460 8.96 4.84 -13.22
CA GLY A 460 8.16 4.54 -14.39
C GLY A 460 8.68 5.29 -15.61
N LEU A 461 8.86 4.61 -16.74
CA LEU A 461 9.24 5.21 -18.01
C LEU A 461 8.13 6.17 -18.50
N ARG A 462 8.53 7.38 -18.91
CA ARG A 462 7.65 8.37 -19.55
C ARG A 462 8.06 8.60 -21.01
N GLU A 463 9.32 8.98 -21.20
CA GLU A 463 9.94 9.17 -22.52
C GLU A 463 11.16 8.25 -22.62
N TRP A 464 11.33 7.66 -23.80
CA TRP A 464 12.41 6.70 -24.05
C TRP A 464 13.79 7.35 -23.93
N MET A 465 14.83 6.53 -23.80
CA MET A 465 16.21 6.99 -23.72
C MET A 465 16.57 7.81 -24.97
N GLN A 466 17.05 9.02 -24.76
CA GLN A 466 17.59 9.90 -25.79
C GLN A 466 19.03 10.25 -25.44
N LYS A 467 19.86 10.42 -26.46
CA LYS A 467 21.24 10.85 -26.28
C LYS A 467 21.26 12.36 -26.05
N ASP A 468 21.78 12.78 -24.92
CA ASP A 468 22.12 14.17 -24.69
C ASP A 468 23.43 14.47 -25.42
N GLU A 469 23.36 15.22 -26.52
CA GLU A 469 24.54 15.54 -27.35
C GLU A 469 25.61 16.31 -26.58
N LYS A 470 25.23 17.10 -25.56
CA LYS A 470 26.18 17.91 -24.79
C LYS A 470 26.95 17.07 -23.79
N SER A 471 26.28 16.15 -23.10
CA SER A 471 26.91 15.31 -22.07
C SER A 471 27.35 13.93 -22.59
N GLY A 472 26.87 13.52 -23.76
CA GLY A 472 27.07 12.18 -24.31
C GLY A 472 26.31 11.08 -23.55
N LEU A 473 25.45 11.44 -22.59
CA LEU A 473 24.73 10.51 -21.74
C LEU A 473 23.42 10.05 -22.37
N MET A 474 23.02 8.80 -22.14
CA MET A 474 21.67 8.35 -22.49
C MET A 474 20.74 8.66 -21.33
N ARG A 475 19.81 9.59 -21.55
CA ARG A 475 18.87 10.08 -20.53
C ARG A 475 17.46 9.63 -20.86
N MET A 476 16.71 9.21 -19.85
CA MET A 476 15.29 8.90 -19.99
C MET A 476 14.45 9.81 -19.09
N LYS A 477 13.25 10.15 -19.52
CA LYS A 477 12.30 10.85 -18.65
C LYS A 477 11.47 9.83 -17.90
N CYS A 478 11.42 9.96 -16.58
CA CYS A 478 10.81 8.98 -15.72
C CYS A 478 10.02 9.62 -14.58
N LYS A 479 9.14 8.81 -13.97
CA LYS A 479 8.37 9.16 -12.78
C LYS A 479 8.77 8.32 -11.58
N THR A 480 9.15 9.04 -10.53
CA THR A 480 8.97 8.75 -9.11
C THR A 480 7.96 7.69 -8.69
N LYS A 481 8.26 6.39 -8.43
CA LYS A 481 7.20 5.54 -7.84
C LYS A 481 6.89 5.87 -6.37
N ASN A 482 7.88 6.35 -5.61
CA ASN A 482 7.74 6.60 -4.18
C ASN A 482 7.04 7.92 -3.85
N ASP A 483 7.21 8.93 -4.69
CA ASP A 483 6.82 10.33 -4.43
C ASP A 483 6.16 11.01 -5.62
N GLY A 484 6.10 10.35 -6.77
CA GLY A 484 5.42 10.85 -7.95
C GLY A 484 6.13 11.96 -8.72
N LYS A 485 7.35 12.38 -8.37
CA LYS A 485 8.07 13.42 -9.11
C LYS A 485 8.47 12.92 -10.50
N VAL A 486 8.34 13.81 -11.49
CA VAL A 486 8.73 13.55 -12.87
C VAL A 486 10.04 14.30 -13.16
N GLY A 487 10.90 13.68 -13.96
CA GLY A 487 12.15 14.31 -14.39
C GLY A 487 13.01 13.39 -15.25
N TRP A 488 14.13 13.94 -15.70
CA TRP A 488 15.14 13.26 -16.49
C TRP A 488 16.18 12.59 -15.61
N VAL A 489 16.51 11.35 -15.94
CA VAL A 489 17.48 10.54 -15.22
C VAL A 489 18.47 9.94 -16.21
N THR A 490 19.74 9.88 -15.81
CA THR A 490 20.77 9.18 -16.60
C THR A 490 20.53 7.68 -16.50
N ALA A 491 20.35 7.05 -17.65
CA ALA A 491 20.09 5.64 -17.76
C ALA A 491 21.36 4.85 -18.11
N VAL A 492 22.16 5.37 -19.05
CA VAL A 492 23.50 4.86 -19.38
C VAL A 492 24.49 6.01 -19.35
N GLY A 493 25.60 5.81 -18.62
CA GLY A 493 26.71 6.76 -18.52
C GLY A 493 27.59 6.79 -19.78
N ASN A 494 28.47 7.77 -19.87
CA ASN A 494 29.40 7.96 -21.00
C ASN A 494 30.36 6.76 -21.23
N THR A 495 30.65 5.98 -20.19
CA THR A 495 31.46 4.76 -20.24
C THR A 495 30.65 3.50 -20.54
N GLY A 496 29.37 3.63 -20.91
CA GLY A 496 28.46 2.49 -21.08
C GLY A 496 27.97 1.90 -19.76
N THR A 497 28.16 2.61 -18.65
CA THR A 497 27.71 2.14 -17.33
C THR A 497 26.19 2.27 -17.19
N ASP A 498 25.49 1.17 -16.94
CA ASP A 498 24.06 1.20 -16.64
C ASP A 498 23.77 1.76 -15.23
N HIS A 499 23.06 2.87 -15.18
CA HIS A 499 22.51 3.46 -13.94
C HIS A 499 21.11 2.93 -13.64
N LEU A 500 20.38 2.50 -14.67
CA LEU A 500 19.04 1.98 -14.58
C LEU A 500 18.96 0.60 -15.23
N SER A 501 18.22 -0.31 -14.61
CA SER A 501 17.93 -1.62 -15.19
C SER A 501 16.43 -1.87 -15.23
N GLN A 502 15.94 -2.49 -16.30
CA GLN A 502 14.52 -2.82 -16.43
C GLN A 502 14.09 -3.84 -15.38
N ARG A 503 12.98 -3.54 -14.70
CA ARG A 503 12.33 -4.48 -13.82
C ARG A 503 11.43 -5.41 -14.65
N THR A 504 11.61 -6.71 -14.48
CA THR A 504 10.66 -7.70 -14.98
C THR A 504 9.48 -7.78 -14.02
N LEU A 505 8.25 -7.60 -14.52
CA LEU A 505 7.05 -7.85 -13.73
C LEU A 505 6.75 -9.35 -13.79
N ASP A 506 7.31 -10.11 -12.85
CA ASP A 506 6.93 -11.51 -12.66
C ASP A 506 5.55 -11.57 -12.01
N PHE A 507 4.49 -11.57 -12.83
CA PHE A 507 3.11 -11.78 -12.37
C PHE A 507 2.93 -13.12 -11.64
N SER A 508 3.81 -14.10 -11.87
CA SER A 508 3.85 -15.38 -11.16
C SER A 508 4.38 -15.29 -9.72
N ARG A 509 4.99 -14.16 -9.31
CA ARG A 509 5.46 -13.89 -7.94
C ARG A 509 4.64 -12.78 -7.28
N GLY A 510 3.32 -12.96 -7.23
CA GLY A 510 2.33 -11.96 -6.80
C GLY A 510 2.34 -11.49 -5.33
N VAL A 511 3.45 -11.53 -4.56
CA VAL A 511 3.42 -11.15 -3.13
C VAL A 511 4.59 -10.28 -2.63
N LEU A 512 5.71 -10.13 -3.35
CA LEU A 512 6.92 -9.54 -2.74
C LEU A 512 7.04 -8.01 -2.76
N ASP A 513 6.29 -7.28 -3.59
CA ASP A 513 6.68 -5.90 -3.92
C ASP A 513 5.89 -4.77 -3.27
N ALA A 514 4.80 -5.06 -2.56
CA ALA A 514 4.09 -4.04 -1.79
C ALA A 514 4.88 -3.56 -0.56
N ALA A 515 5.87 -4.33 -0.09
CA ALA A 515 6.66 -4.05 1.10
C ALA A 515 7.74 -2.96 0.92
N LEU A 516 8.17 -2.69 -0.32
CA LEU A 516 9.18 -1.67 -0.62
C LEU A 516 8.60 -0.24 -0.60
N ILE A 517 7.30 -0.08 -0.90
CA ILE A 517 6.61 1.22 -0.93
C ILE A 517 6.24 1.70 0.49
N SER A 518 6.13 0.80 1.48
CA SER A 518 5.70 1.14 2.85
C SER A 518 6.82 1.57 3.81
N ASN A 519 8.08 1.64 3.37
CA ASN A 519 9.22 1.99 4.23
C ASN A 519 9.53 3.51 4.28
N ALA A 520 8.57 4.37 3.91
CA ALA A 520 8.64 5.79 4.24
C ALA A 520 8.44 5.97 5.76
N ARG A 521 9.55 6.00 6.52
CA ARG A 521 9.54 6.47 7.90
C ARG A 521 9.18 7.97 7.90
N PRO A 522 8.32 8.46 8.81
CA PRO A 522 8.16 9.90 8.99
C PRO A 522 9.50 10.54 9.42
N PRO A 523 9.75 11.81 9.06
CA PRO A 523 10.97 12.51 9.46
C PRO A 523 11.06 12.52 10.99
N ARG A 524 12.19 12.04 11.52
CA ARG A 524 12.49 12.14 12.96
C ARG A 524 12.65 13.62 13.28
N THR A 525 11.66 14.20 13.95
CA THR A 525 11.80 15.49 14.62
C THR A 525 12.97 15.41 15.59
N GLY A 526 13.98 16.24 15.37
CA GLY A 526 15.19 16.27 16.18
C GLY A 526 14.90 16.60 17.64
N LYS A 527 15.67 15.98 18.52
CA LYS A 527 16.20 16.58 19.74
C LYS A 527 17.34 15.71 20.29
N CYS A 528 18.51 16.37 20.38
CA CYS A 528 19.52 16.28 21.44
C CYS A 528 20.20 14.93 21.72
N GLY A 529 21.49 14.88 21.34
CA GLY A 529 22.59 14.74 22.29
C GLY A 529 22.81 13.39 22.95
N LEU A 530 23.96 12.80 22.60
CA LEU A 530 24.82 11.83 23.32
C LEU A 530 25.09 10.60 22.46
N GLY A 531 26.24 10.61 21.79
CA GLY A 531 26.76 9.45 21.06
C GLY A 531 27.35 8.42 22.02
N PRO A 532 27.26 7.11 21.71
CA PRO A 532 28.05 6.11 22.39
C PRO A 532 29.36 5.86 21.62
N ALA A 533 30.43 5.76 22.42
CA ALA A 533 31.82 5.60 22.04
C ALA A 533 32.12 4.32 21.23
N ARG A 534 33.14 4.41 20.38
CA ARG A 534 33.77 3.28 19.66
C ARG A 534 34.40 2.28 20.66
N PRO A 535 34.31 0.96 20.44
CA PRO A 535 35.19 0.00 21.09
C PRO A 535 36.55 -0.02 20.37
N LEU A 536 37.62 0.20 21.14
CA LEU A 536 39.01 -0.03 20.74
C LEU A 536 39.28 -1.53 20.63
N THR A 537 39.87 -1.93 19.51
CA THR A 537 40.47 -3.23 19.27
C THR A 537 41.76 -3.37 20.09
N ALA A 538 41.89 -4.44 20.87
CA ALA A 538 43.14 -4.83 21.51
C ALA A 538 43.56 -6.20 20.97
N SER A 539 44.61 -6.19 20.15
CA SER A 539 45.45 -7.33 19.79
C SER A 539 46.89 -6.95 20.16
N GLU A 540 47.69 -7.96 20.53
CA GLU A 540 49.08 -7.90 21.03
C GLU A 540 49.18 -7.63 22.54
N GLY A 541 49.94 -8.38 23.36
CA GLY A 541 50.88 -9.44 23.08
C GLY A 541 51.33 -10.16 24.37
N LEU A 542 51.90 -11.33 24.10
CA LEU A 542 52.53 -12.36 24.92
C LEU A 542 53.51 -11.94 26.06
N ARG A 543 53.63 -12.85 27.04
CA ARG A 543 54.79 -13.21 27.92
C ARG A 543 55.06 -12.43 29.23
N MET A 544 54.89 -13.13 30.36
CA MET A 544 55.97 -13.69 31.24
C MET A 544 55.31 -14.28 32.51
N ARG A 545 55.39 -15.59 32.71
CA ARG A 545 56.32 -16.35 33.59
C ARG A 545 56.03 -16.29 35.11
N ARG A 546 55.72 -17.50 35.62
CA ARG A 546 56.12 -18.14 36.89
C ARG A 546 55.80 -17.40 38.19
N SER A 547 54.89 -17.98 38.98
CA SER A 547 55.18 -18.85 40.14
C SER A 547 53.91 -19.60 40.52
#